data_AF-A0A3L7NP73-F1
#
_entry.id   AF-A0A3L7NP73-F1
#
_cell.length_a   1.000
_cell.length_b   1.000
_cell.length_c   1.000
_cell.angle_alpha   90.00
_cell.angle_beta   90.00
_cell.angle_gamma   90.00
#
_symmetry.space_group_name_H-M   'P 1'
#
loop_
_entity.id
_entity.type
_entity.pdbx_description
1 polymer ?
#
loop_
_entity_poly.entity_id
_entity_poly.type
_entity_poly.pdbx_seq_one_letter_code
_entity_poly.pdbx_strand_id
1 'polypeptide(L)'
;MSLVCKICPLLFSVLLGCSQGPEPPPMVSVTGKVQLKGEAVTAGAIYFHPDESNSYQNDKPSSLLQLDGSFTVKTYPFGDGVPPGRYKVTLSPELASRLKKAKYSQVTQTPWTIDVTDQGVKDLVFEVK
;
A
#
# COMPACT_ATOMS: atom_id res chain seq x y z
N MET A 1 60.83 36.58 10.66
CA MET A 1 60.82 35.16 11.05
C MET A 1 60.47 35.08 12.53
N SER A 2 59.30 34.55 12.87
CA SER A 2 59.03 33.79 14.09
C SER A 2 57.61 33.26 14.02
N LEU A 3 57.52 31.96 14.27
CA LEU A 3 56.52 31.01 13.84
C LEU A 3 55.31 31.07 14.79
N VAL A 4 54.13 31.43 14.28
CA VAL A 4 52.89 31.33 15.05
C VAL A 4 52.43 29.88 14.97
N CYS A 5 52.78 29.07 15.98
CA CYS A 5 52.23 27.73 16.14
C CYS A 5 50.81 27.88 16.71
N LYS A 6 49.86 28.21 15.84
CA LYS A 6 48.44 28.28 16.16
C LYS A 6 47.93 26.86 16.39
N ILE A 7 47.49 26.62 17.61
CA ILE A 7 46.69 25.47 18.05
C ILE A 7 45.54 25.31 17.05
N CYS A 8 45.60 24.27 16.22
CA CYS A 8 44.52 23.91 15.30
C CYS A 8 43.71 22.80 15.97
N PRO A 9 42.48 23.07 16.45
CA PRO A 9 41.66 22.02 17.01
C PRO A 9 41.30 21.08 15.87
N LEU A 10 41.59 19.79 16.05
CA LEU A 10 41.23 18.72 15.14
C LEU A 10 39.70 18.63 15.12
N LEU A 11 39.07 19.39 14.22
CA LEU A 11 37.63 19.45 14.06
C LEU A 11 37.18 18.12 13.42
N PHE A 12 36.64 17.27 14.29
CA PHE A 12 36.05 15.97 14.00
C PHE A 12 34.78 16.17 13.16
N SER A 13 34.94 16.38 11.85
CA SER A 13 33.81 16.44 10.91
C SER A 13 33.30 15.03 10.63
N VAL A 14 32.49 14.52 11.54
CA VAL A 14 31.61 13.38 11.27
C VAL A 14 30.58 13.85 10.26
N LEU A 15 30.85 13.61 8.98
CA LEU A 15 29.84 13.68 7.93
C LEU A 15 28.82 12.58 8.23
N LEU A 16 27.82 12.91 9.05
CA LEU A 16 26.58 12.16 9.16
C LEU A 16 25.89 12.28 7.80
N GLY A 17 26.20 11.34 6.91
CA GLY A 17 25.44 11.11 5.69
C GLY A 17 24.05 10.64 6.09
N CYS A 18 23.11 11.58 6.25
CA CYS A 18 21.70 11.28 6.26
C CYS A 18 21.34 10.74 4.87
N SER A 19 21.34 9.42 4.70
CA SER A 19 20.73 8.80 3.52
C SER A 19 19.23 9.05 3.61
N GLN A 20 18.76 10.14 3.00
CA GLN A 20 17.34 10.27 2.69
C GLN A 20 17.02 9.14 1.70
N GLY A 21 16.10 8.25 2.10
CA GLY A 21 15.62 7.20 1.22
C GLY A 21 14.95 7.78 -0.04
N PRO A 22 14.58 6.92 -1.01
CA PRO A 22 13.84 7.37 -2.19
C PRO A 22 12.59 8.15 -1.77
N GLU A 23 12.31 9.23 -2.50
CA GLU A 23 11.12 10.05 -2.28
C GLU A 23 9.86 9.17 -2.40
N PRO A 24 8.92 9.27 -1.46
CA PRO A 24 7.70 8.47 -1.52
C PRO A 24 6.88 8.83 -2.79
N PRO A 25 6.26 7.85 -3.46
CA PRO A 25 5.35 8.14 -4.56
C PRO A 25 4.12 8.92 -4.06
N PRO A 26 3.41 9.64 -4.94
CA PRO A 26 2.16 10.30 -4.57
C PRO A 26 1.19 9.27 -4.00
N MET A 27 0.60 9.55 -2.84
CA MET A 27 -0.35 8.67 -2.16
C MET A 27 -1.74 9.28 -2.17
N VAL A 28 -2.73 8.52 -2.63
CA VAL A 28 -4.14 8.93 -2.65
C VAL A 28 -5.01 7.99 -1.81
N SER A 29 -6.09 8.53 -1.26
CA SER A 29 -6.98 7.76 -0.38
C SER A 29 -7.77 6.71 -1.16
N VAL A 30 -7.78 5.47 -0.68
CA VAL A 30 -8.64 4.40 -1.19
C VAL A 30 -9.41 3.77 -0.02
N THR A 31 -10.73 3.94 -0.04
CA THR A 31 -11.64 3.42 0.99
C THR A 31 -12.83 2.70 0.37
N GLY A 32 -13.39 1.76 1.12
CA GLY A 32 -14.54 0.99 0.65
C GLY A 32 -14.96 -0.10 1.60
N LYS A 33 -15.75 -1.04 1.08
CA LYS A 33 -16.23 -2.24 1.77
C LYS A 33 -16.12 -3.47 0.91
N VAL A 34 -15.96 -4.63 1.56
CA VAL A 34 -16.11 -5.94 0.94
C VAL A 34 -17.40 -6.57 1.44
N GLN A 35 -18.21 -7.10 0.52
CA GLN A 35 -19.49 -7.73 0.83
C GLN A 35 -19.67 -9.04 0.06
N LEU A 36 -20.49 -9.93 0.62
CA LEU A 36 -20.93 -11.17 0.02
C LEU A 36 -22.44 -11.29 0.21
N LYS A 37 -23.18 -11.27 -0.89
CA LYS A 37 -24.66 -11.30 -0.89
C LYS A 37 -25.27 -10.17 -0.06
N GLY A 38 -24.65 -9.00 -0.09
CA GLY A 38 -25.08 -7.82 0.68
C GLY A 38 -24.67 -7.83 2.16
N GLU A 39 -24.04 -8.90 2.66
CA GLU A 39 -23.51 -8.95 4.03
C GLU A 39 -22.03 -8.55 4.07
N ALA A 40 -21.64 -7.88 5.15
CA ALA A 40 -20.26 -7.45 5.35
C ALA A 40 -19.30 -8.65 5.49
N VAL A 41 -18.21 -8.64 4.71
CA VAL A 41 -17.12 -9.60 4.86
C VAL A 41 -16.15 -9.09 5.90
N THR A 42 -16.10 -9.75 7.06
CA THR A 42 -15.25 -9.34 8.19
C THR A 42 -13.99 -10.19 8.30
N ALA A 43 -13.02 -9.79 9.13
CA ALA A 43 -11.88 -10.61 9.57
C ALA A 43 -11.03 -11.21 8.42
N GLY A 44 -10.20 -10.37 7.82
CA GLY A 44 -9.19 -10.77 6.83
C GLY A 44 -8.51 -9.55 6.22
N ALA A 45 -7.73 -9.76 5.16
CA ALA A 45 -7.04 -8.67 4.47
C ALA A 45 -7.46 -8.58 3.00
N ILE A 46 -7.34 -7.37 2.45
CA ILE A 46 -7.45 -7.07 1.02
C ILE A 46 -6.10 -6.54 0.53
N TYR A 47 -5.68 -6.99 -0.65
CA TYR A 47 -4.41 -6.65 -1.27
C TYR A 47 -4.61 -6.10 -2.67
N PHE A 48 -3.87 -5.04 -2.99
CA PHE A 48 -3.85 -4.37 -4.27
C PHE A 48 -2.53 -4.73 -4.94
N HIS A 49 -2.59 -5.51 -6.01
CA HIS A 49 -1.42 -5.92 -6.78
C HIS A 49 -1.32 -4.97 -7.98
N PRO A 50 -0.26 -4.16 -8.07
CA PRO A 50 -0.01 -3.37 -9.26
C PRO A 50 -0.07 -4.27 -10.50
N ASP A 51 -0.74 -3.81 -11.55
CA ASP A 51 -0.68 -4.52 -12.82
C ASP A 51 0.58 -4.16 -13.60
N GLU A 52 0.81 -4.81 -14.75
CA GLU A 52 2.02 -4.58 -15.55
C GLU A 52 2.13 -3.15 -16.10
N SER A 53 1.01 -2.43 -16.22
CA SER A 53 0.95 -1.06 -16.73
C SER A 53 1.15 0.00 -15.65
N ASN A 54 1.12 -0.39 -14.38
CA ASN A 54 1.27 0.51 -13.26
C ASN A 54 2.73 0.99 -13.14
N SER A 55 2.93 2.30 -13.00
CA SER A 55 4.26 2.90 -12.81
C SER A 55 4.84 2.57 -11.43
N TYR A 56 4.00 2.27 -10.46
CA TYR A 56 4.38 1.81 -9.14
C TYR A 56 4.38 0.27 -9.08
N GLN A 57 5.57 -0.33 -9.09
CA GLN A 57 5.74 -1.80 -9.08
C GLN A 57 6.34 -2.35 -7.76
N ASN A 58 6.32 -1.56 -6.68
CA ASN A 58 6.87 -1.94 -5.39
C ASN A 58 5.85 -2.74 -4.54
N ASP A 59 5.95 -2.63 -3.20
CA ASP A 59 5.10 -3.34 -2.24
C ASP A 59 3.61 -3.11 -2.47
N LYS A 60 2.82 -4.15 -2.20
CA LYS A 60 1.38 -4.19 -2.44
C LYS A 60 0.62 -3.38 -1.38
N PRO A 61 -0.10 -2.32 -1.76
CA PRO A 61 -1.02 -1.65 -0.85
C PRO A 61 -2.04 -2.64 -0.28
N SER A 62 -2.38 -2.51 0.99
CA SER A 62 -3.26 -3.46 1.66
C SER A 62 -4.05 -2.85 2.81
N SER A 63 -5.05 -3.59 3.29
CA SER A 63 -5.82 -3.22 4.46
C SER A 63 -6.36 -4.46 5.16
N LEU A 64 -6.56 -4.35 6.47
CA LEU A 64 -7.38 -5.29 7.23
C LEU A 64 -8.84 -4.86 7.15
N LEU A 65 -9.73 -5.81 6.92
CA LEU A 65 -11.17 -5.59 6.92
C LEU A 65 -11.69 -5.39 8.34
N GLN A 66 -12.48 -4.35 8.54
CA GLN A 66 -13.15 -4.06 9.79
C GLN A 66 -14.38 -4.97 9.99
N LEU A 67 -15.00 -4.89 11.18
CA LEU A 67 -16.19 -5.68 11.53
C LEU A 67 -17.43 -5.35 10.70
N ASP A 68 -17.46 -4.20 10.03
CA ASP A 68 -18.51 -3.81 9.10
C ASP A 68 -18.11 -4.02 7.63
N GLY A 69 -17.01 -4.76 7.40
CA GLY A 69 -16.43 -5.05 6.10
C GLY A 69 -15.70 -3.88 5.45
N SER A 70 -15.60 -2.73 6.12
CA SER A 70 -14.89 -1.58 5.61
C SER A 70 -13.38 -1.77 5.58
N PHE A 71 -12.72 -1.01 4.72
CA PHE A 71 -11.27 -0.95 4.63
C PHE A 71 -10.78 0.46 4.33
N THR A 72 -9.55 0.73 4.74
CA THR A 72 -8.77 1.93 4.37
C THR A 72 -7.37 1.48 4.02
N VAL A 73 -6.98 1.66 2.76
CA VAL A 73 -5.75 1.08 2.23
C VAL A 73 -4.54 1.90 2.66
N LYS A 74 -3.47 1.18 3.02
CA LYS A 74 -2.16 1.73 3.35
C LYS A 74 -1.09 1.04 2.49
N THR A 75 0.01 1.75 2.26
CA THR A 75 1.17 1.24 1.51
C THR A 75 2.40 1.34 2.40
N TYR A 76 3.02 0.20 2.73
CA TYR A 76 4.28 0.18 3.47
C TYR A 76 5.46 0.56 2.53
N PRO A 77 6.49 1.28 3.01
CA PRO A 77 6.64 1.93 4.32
C PRO A 77 6.03 3.34 4.37
N PHE A 78 5.35 3.77 3.31
CA PHE A 78 4.95 5.16 3.08
C PHE A 78 3.74 5.64 3.92
N GLY A 79 2.90 4.73 4.41
CA GLY A 79 1.77 5.04 5.28
C GLY A 79 0.41 4.99 4.56
N ASP A 80 -0.45 5.96 4.85
CA ASP A 80 -1.82 5.97 4.35
C ASP A 80 -1.89 6.29 2.85
N GLY A 81 -2.75 5.55 2.16
CA GLY A 81 -3.00 5.75 0.73
C GLY A 81 -2.30 4.75 -0.18
N VAL A 82 -2.55 4.96 -1.46
CA VAL A 82 -2.20 4.07 -2.57
C VAL A 82 -1.62 4.92 -3.69
N PRO A 83 -0.54 4.50 -4.35
CA PRO A 83 -0.08 5.16 -5.55
C PRO A 83 -1.15 5.11 -6.66
N PRO A 84 -1.38 6.20 -7.41
CA PRO A 84 -2.25 6.16 -8.59
C PRO A 84 -1.81 5.10 -9.60
N GLY A 85 -2.76 4.43 -10.22
CA GLY A 85 -2.52 3.39 -11.20
C GLY A 85 -3.55 2.27 -11.18
N ARG A 86 -3.35 1.28 -12.04
CA ARG A 86 -4.24 0.12 -12.18
C ARG A 86 -3.78 -1.02 -11.29
N TYR A 87 -4.74 -1.68 -10.64
CA TYR A 87 -4.49 -2.78 -9.72
C TYR A 87 -5.45 -3.94 -9.95
N LYS A 88 -4.93 -5.16 -9.77
CA LYS A 88 -5.75 -6.35 -9.48
C LYS A 88 -5.93 -6.47 -7.97
N VAL A 89 -7.11 -6.88 -7.53
CA VAL A 89 -7.44 -6.90 -6.10
C VAL A 89 -7.78 -8.31 -5.65
N THR A 90 -7.21 -8.72 -4.52
CA THR A 90 -7.43 -10.05 -3.94
C THR A 90 -7.77 -9.97 -2.45
N LEU A 91 -8.45 -10.98 -1.95
CA LEU A 91 -8.55 -11.28 -0.52
C LEU A 91 -7.34 -12.09 -0.05
N SER A 92 -7.07 -12.09 1.25
CA SER A 92 -6.10 -13.03 1.82
C SER A 92 -6.51 -14.48 1.56
N PRO A 93 -5.55 -15.41 1.41
CA PRO A 93 -5.85 -16.82 1.19
C PRO A 93 -6.77 -17.43 2.25
N GLU A 94 -6.58 -17.08 3.52
CA GLU A 94 -7.37 -17.57 4.66
C GLU A 94 -8.82 -17.08 4.55
N LEU A 95 -9.00 -15.80 4.20
CA LEU A 95 -10.31 -15.20 4.01
C LEU A 95 -11.03 -15.84 2.81
N ALA A 96 -10.37 -15.94 1.66
CA ALA A 96 -10.94 -16.55 0.47
C ALA A 96 -11.30 -18.03 0.69
N SER A 97 -10.48 -18.76 1.44
CA SER A 97 -10.74 -20.16 1.83
C SER A 97 -11.99 -20.26 2.71
N ARG A 98 -12.11 -19.42 3.75
CA ARG A 98 -13.29 -19.39 4.63
C ARG A 98 -14.58 -19.11 3.87
N LEU A 99 -14.54 -18.23 2.86
CA LEU A 99 -15.68 -17.92 2.01
C LEU A 99 -15.97 -19.01 0.96
N LYS A 100 -15.11 -20.02 0.81
CA LYS A 100 -15.14 -21.02 -0.29
C LYS A 100 -15.04 -20.35 -1.67
N LYS A 101 -14.17 -19.35 -1.78
CA LYS A 101 -14.02 -18.44 -2.93
C LYS A 101 -12.57 -18.32 -3.37
N ALA A 102 -11.88 -19.45 -3.55
CA ALA A 102 -10.45 -19.53 -3.81
C ALA A 102 -9.93 -18.61 -4.94
N LYS A 103 -10.71 -18.37 -6.00
CA LYS A 103 -10.31 -17.46 -7.10
C LYS A 103 -10.02 -16.02 -6.62
N TYR A 104 -10.62 -15.59 -5.51
CA TYR A 104 -10.43 -14.24 -4.96
C TYR A 104 -9.10 -14.06 -4.24
N SER A 105 -8.35 -15.12 -3.93
CA SER A 105 -6.97 -15.00 -3.44
C SER A 105 -5.92 -15.13 -4.54
N GLN A 106 -6.33 -15.31 -5.80
CA GLN A 106 -5.42 -15.58 -6.92
C GLN A 106 -5.42 -14.40 -7.89
N VAL A 107 -4.29 -13.75 -8.06
CA VAL A 107 -4.13 -12.57 -8.94
C VAL A 107 -4.48 -12.88 -10.40
N THR A 108 -4.25 -14.12 -10.85
CA THR A 108 -4.57 -14.55 -12.21
C THR A 108 -6.04 -14.87 -12.43
N GLN A 109 -6.83 -15.04 -11.36
CA GLN A 109 -8.23 -15.48 -11.44
C GLN A 109 -9.23 -14.48 -10.82
N THR A 110 -8.76 -13.54 -10.00
CA THR A 110 -9.63 -12.56 -9.37
C THR A 110 -10.36 -11.72 -10.44
N PRO A 111 -11.68 -11.53 -10.29
CA PRO A 111 -12.43 -10.68 -11.21
C PRO A 111 -12.29 -9.19 -10.87
N TRP A 112 -11.65 -8.84 -9.75
CA TRP A 112 -11.58 -7.47 -9.28
C TRP A 112 -10.36 -6.75 -9.83
N THR A 113 -10.64 -5.65 -10.51
CA THR A 113 -9.67 -4.65 -10.93
C THR A 113 -10.15 -3.27 -10.50
N ILE A 114 -9.22 -2.35 -10.29
CA ILE A 114 -9.52 -0.96 -9.95
C ILE A 114 -8.49 -0.04 -10.61
N ASP A 115 -8.98 1.10 -11.10
CA ASP A 115 -8.16 2.24 -11.52
C ASP A 115 -8.17 3.28 -10.39
N VAL A 116 -7.02 3.45 -9.74
CA VAL A 116 -6.82 4.47 -8.70
C VAL A 116 -6.36 5.75 -9.37
N THR A 117 -7.21 6.79 -9.35
CA THR A 117 -6.89 8.10 -9.94
C THR A 117 -6.11 8.99 -8.96
N ASP A 118 -5.58 10.12 -9.42
CA ASP A 118 -4.93 11.12 -8.57
C ASP A 118 -5.85 11.74 -7.50
N GLN A 119 -7.17 11.52 -7.59
CA GLN A 119 -8.14 11.97 -6.59
C GLN A 119 -8.47 10.88 -5.55
N GLY A 120 -7.91 9.68 -5.71
CA GLY A 120 -8.27 8.52 -4.91
C GLY A 120 -9.62 7.91 -5.30
N VAL A 121 -10.10 6.98 -4.48
CA VAL A 121 -11.38 6.29 -4.65
C VAL A 121 -12.05 6.16 -3.29
N LYS A 122 -13.33 6.56 -3.19
CA LYS A 122 -14.11 6.47 -1.96
C LYS A 122 -15.35 5.62 -2.17
N ASP A 123 -15.88 5.09 -1.08
CA ASP A 123 -17.14 4.33 -1.05
C ASP A 123 -17.17 3.14 -2.03
N LEU A 124 -15.99 2.56 -2.31
CA LEU A 124 -15.86 1.43 -3.21
C LEU A 124 -16.52 0.19 -2.62
N VAL A 125 -17.21 -0.58 -3.45
CA VAL A 125 -17.83 -1.85 -3.03
C VAL A 125 -17.27 -3.01 -3.83
N PHE A 126 -16.57 -3.91 -3.15
CA PHE A 126 -16.14 -5.19 -3.71
C PHE A 126 -17.13 -6.30 -3.32
N GLU A 127 -17.98 -6.69 -4.28
CA GLU A 127 -18.91 -7.81 -4.13
C GLU A 127 -18.25 -9.14 -4.50
N VAL A 128 -18.26 -10.08 -3.56
CA VAL A 128 -17.80 -11.46 -3.76
C VAL A 128 -18.95 -12.25 -4.42
N LYS A 129 -18.73 -12.76 -5.63
CA LYS A 129 -19.71 -13.48 -6.44
C LYS A 129 -19.50 -14.99 -6.41
#